data_AF-A0A962V2E7-F1
#
_entry.id   AF-A0A962V2E7-F1
#
_cell.length_a   1.000
_cell.length_b   1.000
_cell.length_c   1.000
_cell.angle_alpha   90.00
_cell.angle_beta   90.00
_cell.angle_gamma   90.00
#
_symmetry.space_group_name_H-M   'P 1'
#
loop_
_entity.id
_entity.type
_entity.pdbx_description
1 polymer ?
#
loop_
_entity_poly.entity_id
_entity_poly.type
_entity_poly.pdbx_seq_one_letter_code
_entity_poly.pdbx_strand_id
1 'polypeptide(L)' 'IAAWAGLQERYVREWLGAMVTGGFVEYDAPSRTYRLPAEHAAMLTRAASPKNVAAIAQFIPQLGQVEDPIIHC' A
#
# COMPACT_ATOMS: atom_id res chain seq x y z
N ILE A 1 4.91 9.48 -10.14
CA ILE A 1 3.84 8.71 -9.43
C ILE A 1 2.77 9.65 -8.88
N ALA A 2 3.11 10.57 -7.96
CA ALA A 2 2.13 11.48 -7.33
C ALA A 2 1.25 12.25 -8.32
N ALA A 3 1.85 12.91 -9.32
CA ALA A 3 1.12 13.65 -10.36
C ALA A 3 0.17 12.75 -11.17
N TRP A 4 0.62 11.56 -11.58
CA TRP A 4 -0.20 10.57 -12.28
C TRP A 4 -1.35 10.03 -11.44
N ALA A 5 -1.14 9.89 -10.12
CA ALA A 5 -2.17 9.45 -9.18
C ALA A 5 -3.12 10.58 -8.75
N GLY A 6 -2.82 11.85 -9.08
CA GLY A 6 -3.56 13.01 -8.57
C GLY A 6 -3.46 13.20 -7.06
N LEU A 7 -2.35 12.75 -6.44
CA LEU A 7 -2.14 12.77 -4.99
C LEU A 7 -0.97 13.67 -4.58
N GLN A 8 -0.98 14.10 -3.32
CA GLN A 8 0.07 14.95 -2.75
C GLN A 8 1.41 14.22 -2.68
N GLU A 9 2.46 14.86 -3.20
CA GLU A 9 3.75 14.23 -3.42
C GLU A 9 4.45 13.81 -2.12
N ARG A 10 4.38 14.62 -1.06
CA ARG A 10 4.91 14.26 0.27
C ARG A 10 4.29 12.96 0.79
N TYR A 11 2.96 12.84 0.78
CA TYR A 11 2.28 11.65 1.27
C TYR A 11 2.57 10.41 0.43
N VAL A 12 2.61 10.58 -0.90
CA VAL A 12 2.98 9.48 -1.81
C VAL A 12 4.41 9.01 -1.55
N ARG A 13 5.36 9.92 -1.30
CA ARG A 13 6.74 9.55 -0.97
C ARG A 13 6.85 8.80 0.36
N GLU A 14 6.18 9.25 1.41
CA GLU A 14 6.20 8.53 2.70
C GLU A 14 5.56 7.14 2.57
N TRP A 15 4.43 7.04 1.86
CA TRP A 15 3.78 5.76 1.58
C TRP A 15 4.70 4.84 0.78
N LEU A 16 5.37 5.34 -0.27
CA LEU A 16 6.34 4.56 -1.04
C LEU A 16 7.52 4.09 -0.16
N GLY A 17 7.97 4.92 0.79
CA GLY A 17 8.99 4.53 1.77
C GLY A 17 8.57 3.30 2.56
N ALA A 18 7.36 3.30 3.12
CA ALA A 18 6.80 2.15 3.83
C ALA A 18 6.68 0.91 2.92
N MET A 19 6.18 1.08 1.70
CA MET A 19 6.01 -0.01 0.74
C MET A 19 7.33 -0.63 0.28
N VAL A 20 8.41 0.16 0.20
CA VAL A 20 9.76 -0.34 -0.07
C VAL A 20 10.31 -1.11 1.10
N THR A 21 10.20 -0.57 2.32
CA THR A 21 10.66 -1.28 3.54
C THR A 21 9.89 -2.57 3.78
N GLY A 22 8.62 -2.62 3.38
CA GLY A 22 7.77 -3.82 3.46
C GLY A 22 8.00 -4.83 2.34
N GLY A 23 8.89 -4.56 1.38
CA GLY A 23 9.19 -5.47 0.28
C GLY A 23 8.14 -5.56 -0.83
N PHE A 24 7.17 -4.63 -0.87
CA PHE A 24 6.12 -4.62 -1.90
C PHE A 24 6.53 -3.85 -3.15
N VAL A 25 7.28 -2.76 -2.98
CA VAL A 25 7.74 -1.88 -4.05
C VAL A 25 9.27 -1.91 -4.06
N GLU A 26 9.86 -1.94 -5.24
CA GLU A 26 11.30 -1.83 -5.43
C GLU A 26 11.68 -0.36 -5.60
N TYR A 27 12.82 0.04 -5.05
CA TYR A 27 13.40 1.36 -5.26
C TYR A 27 14.77 1.25 -5.93
N ASP A 28 14.92 1.88 -7.09
CA ASP A 28 16.21 2.01 -7.76
C ASP A 28 16.87 3.34 -7.37
N ALA A 29 17.91 3.26 -6.54
CA ALA A 29 18.59 4.44 -6.03
C ALA A 29 19.28 5.31 -7.11
N PRO A 30 19.96 4.73 -8.12
CA PRO A 30 20.58 5.50 -9.19
C PRO A 30 19.58 6.34 -10.00
N SER A 31 18.47 5.75 -10.45
CA SER A 31 17.44 6.48 -11.22
C SER A 31 16.43 7.21 -10.33
N ARG A 32 16.43 6.95 -9.02
CA ARG A 32 15.45 7.46 -8.05
C ARG A 32 14.02 7.12 -8.45
N THR A 33 13.82 5.92 -8.99
CA THR A 33 12.51 5.44 -9.43
C THR A 33 11.99 4.33 -8.53
N TYR A 34 10.67 4.19 -8.52
CA TYR A 34 9.98 3.13 -7.80
C TYR A 34 9.28 2.22 -8.82
N ARG A 35 9.30 0.92 -8.56
CA ARG A 35 8.66 -0.10 -9.40
C ARG A 35 7.83 -1.03 -8.54
N LEU A 36 6.59 -1.29 -8.99
CA LEU A 36 5.79 -2.39 -8.45
C LEU A 36 6.07 -3.64 -9.30
N PRO A 37 6.66 -4.71 -8.74
CA PRO A 37 6.88 -5.96 -9.49
C PRO A 37 5.57 -6.54 -10.01
N ALA A 38 5.62 -7.24 -11.14
CA ALA A 38 4.42 -7.75 -11.81
C ALA A 38 3.73 -8.84 -10.99
N GLU A 39 4.52 -9.68 -10.33
CA GLU A 39 4.11 -10.71 -9.37
C GLU A 39 3.32 -10.12 -8.19
N HIS A 40 3.72 -8.95 -7.70
CA HIS A 40 2.99 -8.24 -6.64
C HIS A 40 1.73 -7.58 -7.20
N ALA A 41 1.83 -6.93 -8.35
CA ALA A 41 0.68 -6.29 -9.02
C ALA A 41 -0.44 -7.28 -9.34
N ALA A 42 -0.09 -8.54 -9.63
CA ALA A 42 -1.01 -9.65 -9.88
C ALA A 42 -1.91 -10.01 -8.68
N MET A 43 -1.62 -9.46 -7.49
CA MET A 43 -2.42 -9.65 -6.28
C MET A 43 -2.78 -8.35 -5.54
N LEU A 44 -2.24 -7.19 -5.94
CA LEU A 44 -2.43 -5.92 -5.21
C LEU A 44 -3.23 -4.85 -5.98
N THR A 45 -3.72 -5.17 -7.17
CA THR A 45 -4.42 -4.21 -8.05
C THR A 45 -5.86 -4.62 -8.31
N ARG A 46 -6.71 -3.65 -8.69
CA ARG A 46 -8.13 -3.92 -9.04
C ARG A 46 -8.27 -4.91 -10.20
N ALA A 47 -7.33 -4.92 -11.14
CA ALA A 47 -7.30 -5.85 -12.26
C ALA A 47 -7.12 -7.32 -11.82
N ALA A 48 -6.63 -7.57 -10.60
CA ALA A 48 -6.44 -8.90 -10.05
C ALA A 48 -7.70 -9.51 -9.40
N SER A 49 -8.86 -8.85 -9.44
CA SER A 49 -10.09 -9.36 -8.83
C SER A 49 -10.45 -10.76 -9.35
N PRO A 50 -10.80 -11.74 -8.47
CA PRO A 50 -11.04 -11.63 -7.02
C PRO A 50 -9.80 -11.86 -6.15
N LYS A 51 -8.61 -12.08 -6.73
CA LYS A 51 -7.35 -12.38 -6.02
C LYS A 51 -6.69 -11.15 -5.38
N ASN A 52 -7.33 -9.99 -5.44
CA ASN A 52 -6.77 -8.74 -4.93
C ASN A 52 -6.78 -8.71 -3.39
N VAL A 53 -5.65 -9.08 -2.78
CA VAL A 53 -5.49 -9.09 -1.32
C VAL A 53 -5.37 -7.70 -0.72
N ALA A 54 -5.08 -6.66 -1.51
CA ALA A 54 -5.06 -5.28 -1.01
C ALA A 54 -6.43 -4.81 -0.52
N ALA A 55 -7.52 -5.40 -1.00
CA ALA A 55 -8.86 -5.15 -0.49
C ALA A 55 -9.04 -5.69 0.95
N ILE A 56 -8.46 -6.85 1.26
CA ILE A 56 -8.53 -7.46 2.60
C ILE A 56 -7.77 -6.61 3.62
N ALA A 57 -6.65 -6.01 3.23
CA ALA A 57 -5.88 -5.15 4.13
C ALA A 57 -6.67 -3.95 4.69
N GLN A 58 -7.79 -3.57 4.06
CA GLN A 58 -8.69 -2.51 4.55
C GLN A 58 -9.40 -2.89 5.84
N PHE A 59 -9.54 -4.18 6.16
CA PHE A 59 -10.16 -4.62 7.41
C PHE A 59 -9.31 -4.28 8.64
N ILE A 60 -7.97 -4.19 8.51
CA ILE A 60 -7.07 -3.93 9.64
C ILE A 60 -7.43 -2.60 10.35
N PRO A 61 -7.44 -1.44 9.67
CA PRO A 61 -7.82 -0.19 10.32
C PRO A 61 -9.28 -0.16 10.76
N GLN A 62 -10.18 -0.90 10.09
CA GLN A 62 -11.58 -1.01 10.51
C GLN A 62 -11.72 -1.74 11.85
N LEU A 63 -11.02 -2.85 12.04
CA LEU A 63 -11.00 -3.58 13.30
C LEU A 63 -10.34 -2.75 14.41
N GLY A 64 -9.31 -1.98 14.09
CA GLY A 64 -8.68 -1.05 15.05
C GLY A 64 -9.65 0.01 15.60
N GLN A 65 -10.72 0.38 14.88
CA GLN A 65 -11.70 1.36 15.39
C GLN A 65 -12.51 0.86 16.60
N VAL A 66 -12.60 -0.46 16.80
CA VAL A 66 -13.36 -1.05 17.92
C VAL A 66 -12.46 -1.60 19.02
N GLU A 67 -11.14 -1.44 18.89
CA GLU A 67 -10.17 -1.95 19.87
C GLU A 67 -10.39 -1.35 21.27
N ASP A 68 -10.48 -0.02 21.39
CA ASP A 68 -10.65 0.66 22.68
C ASP A 68 -11.90 0.20 23.44
N PRO A 69 -13.12 0.16 22.84
CA PRO A 69 -14.29 -0.40 23.51
C PRO A 69 -14.12 -1.84 24.00
N ILE A 70 -13.43 -2.70 23.24
CA ILE A 70 -13.23 -4.12 23.59
C ILE A 70 -12.33 -4.26 24.82
N ILE A 71 -11.27 -3.45 24.91
CA ILE A 71 -10.32 -3.49 26.04
C ILE A 71 -10.99 -3.08 27.37
N HIS A 72 -12.04 -2.25 27.30
CA HIS A 72 -12.75 -1.73 28.46
C HIS A 72 -14.04 -2.51 28.83
N CYS A 73 -14.30 -3.65 28.19
CA CYS A 73 -15.45 -4.51 28.49
C CYS A 73 -15.21 -5.44 29.70
#